data_AF-A5HFU3-F1
#
_entry.id   AF-A5HFU3-F1
#
_cell.length_a   1.000
_cell.length_b   1.000
_cell.length_c   1.000
_cell.angle_alpha   90.00
_cell.angle_beta   90.00
_cell.angle_gamma   90.00
#
_symmetry.space_group_name_H-M   'P 1'
#
loop_
_entity.id
_entity.type
_entity.pdbx_description
1 polymer ?
#
loop_
_entity_poly.entity_id
_entity_poly.type
_entity_poly.pdbx_seq_one_letter_code
_entity_poly.pdbx_strand_id
1 'polypeptide(L)'
;SEAKTNLKALYTAQKSFFSEKDRYSNFANEIGFAPERGNRYGYRVSVGGACEERNANVIPPAADAIACIENDSFRFGDNSRIDNPEPATDTF
;
A
#
# COMPACT_ATOMS: atom_id res chain seq x y z
N SER A 1 -1.21 3.56 17.68
CA SER A 1 -2.23 2.97 16.80
C SER A 1 -1.55 2.42 15.57
N GLU A 2 -2.01 1.29 15.05
CA GLU A 2 -1.43 0.55 13.92
C GLU A 2 -1.25 1.43 12.66
N ALA A 3 -2.33 2.07 12.19
CA ALA A 3 -2.30 2.94 11.01
C ALA A 3 -1.23 4.03 11.10
N LYS A 4 -1.10 4.67 12.27
CA LYS A 4 -0.11 5.73 12.49
C LYS A 4 1.33 5.21 12.40
N THR A 5 1.59 4.01 12.93
CA THR A 5 2.91 3.38 12.85
C THR A 5 3.28 3.06 11.40
N ASN A 6 2.38 2.44 10.64
CA ASN A 6 2.63 2.07 9.25
C ASN A 6 2.73 3.30 8.33
N LEU A 7 1.93 4.35 8.55
CA LEU A 7 2.06 5.61 7.82
C LEU A 7 3.39 6.33 8.12
N LYS A 8 3.89 6.22 9.35
CA LYS A 8 5.23 6.72 9.69
C LYS A 8 6.33 5.93 8.96
N ALA A 9 6.20 4.61 8.88
CA ALA A 9 7.12 3.77 8.11
C ALA A 9 7.09 4.12 6.61
N LEU A 10 5.91 4.33 6.03
CA LEU A 10 5.74 4.79 4.64
C LEU A 10 6.44 6.14 4.40
N TYR A 11 6.26 7.09 5.31
CA TYR A 11 6.95 8.39 5.24
C TYR A 11 8.47 8.23 5.30
N THR A 12 8.99 7.41 6.21
CA THR A 12 10.43 7.16 6.31
C THR A 12 10.99 6.49 5.05
N ALA A 13 10.28 5.52 4.48
CA ALA A 13 10.63 4.88 3.21
C ALA A 13 10.72 5.90 2.06
N GLN A 14 9.70 6.76 1.91
CA GLN A 14 9.70 7.82 0.90
C GLN A 14 10.84 8.82 1.09
N LYS A 15 11.14 9.22 2.33
CA LYS A 15 12.26 10.13 2.62
C LYS A 15 13.60 9.51 2.26
N SER A 16 13.81 8.24 2.61
CA SER A 16 15.03 7.51 2.25
C SER A 16 15.19 7.41 0.73
N PHE A 17 14.12 7.05 0.03
CA PHE A 17 14.10 6.97 -1.42
C PHE A 17 14.39 8.31 -2.09
N PHE A 18 13.77 9.40 -1.60
CA PHE A 18 14.03 10.74 -2.09
C PHE A 18 15.50 11.15 -1.90
N SER A 19 16.10 10.84 -0.75
CA SER A 19 17.52 11.12 -0.53
C SER A 19 18.46 10.36 -1.48
N GLU A 20 18.05 9.21 -2.02
CA GLU A 20 18.86 8.41 -2.95
C GLU A 20 18.60 8.76 -4.43
N LYS A 21 17.34 9.02 -4.79
CA LYS A 21 16.90 9.16 -6.20
C LYS A 21 16.49 10.58 -6.58
N ASP A 22 16.49 11.52 -5.63
CA ASP A 22 16.05 12.92 -5.80
C ASP A 22 14.61 13.06 -6.35
N ARG A 23 13.77 12.05 -6.12
CA ARG A 23 12.35 12.04 -6.47
C ARG A 23 11.55 11.17 -5.52
N TYR A 24 10.24 11.41 -5.44
CA TYR A 24 9.32 10.47 -4.80
C TYR A 24 8.96 9.33 -5.74
N SER A 25 8.44 8.24 -5.19
CA SER A 25 7.91 7.13 -5.97
C SER A 25 6.42 6.93 -5.72
N ASN A 26 5.73 6.46 -6.75
CA ASN A 26 4.35 6.05 -6.71
C ASN A 26 4.17 4.58 -6.28
N PHE A 27 5.27 3.85 -6.04
CA PHE A 27 5.26 2.40 -5.90
C PHE A 27 5.84 1.94 -4.57
N ALA A 28 5.05 1.19 -3.80
CA ALA A 28 5.40 0.65 -2.49
C ALA A 28 6.60 -0.30 -2.54
N ASN A 29 6.67 -1.15 -3.56
CA ASN A 29 7.79 -2.07 -3.76
C ASN A 29 9.11 -1.34 -4.11
N GLU A 30 9.04 -0.21 -4.81
CA GLU A 30 10.22 0.59 -5.17
C GLU A 30 10.84 1.28 -3.94
N ILE A 31 10.01 1.75 -3.01
CA ILE A 31 10.45 2.39 -1.77
C ILE A 31 10.72 1.40 -0.63
N GLY A 32 10.51 0.10 -0.85
CA GLY A 32 10.66 -0.94 0.17
C GLY A 32 9.62 -0.88 1.29
N PHE A 33 8.44 -0.29 1.03
CA PHE A 33 7.35 -0.25 2.00
C PHE A 33 6.49 -1.51 1.91
N ALA A 34 6.55 -2.35 2.93
CA ALA A 34 5.72 -3.53 3.08
C ALA A 34 5.27 -3.69 4.54
N PRO A 35 4.03 -3.30 4.90
CA PRO A 35 3.52 -3.50 6.24
C PRO A 35 3.33 -5.00 6.50
N GLU A 36 3.54 -5.41 7.75
CA GLU A 36 3.34 -6.80 8.17
C GLU A 36 1.90 -7.29 7.90
N ARG A 37 1.77 -8.60 7.72
CA ARG A 37 0.45 -9.26 7.59
C ARG A 37 -0.39 -9.02 8.85
N GLY A 38 -1.70 -9.03 8.66
CA GLY A 38 -2.68 -8.69 9.69
C GLY A 38 -2.96 -7.19 9.81
N ASN A 39 -2.60 -6.40 8.79
CA ASN A 39 -2.96 -4.99 8.72
C ASN A 39 -4.46 -4.81 8.51
N ARG A 40 -5.09 -3.98 9.35
CA ARG A 40 -6.53 -3.66 9.28
C ARG A 40 -6.83 -2.57 8.26
N TYR A 41 -5.81 -1.81 7.88
CA TYR A 41 -5.93 -0.67 6.97
C TYR A 41 -5.19 -0.95 5.67
N GLY A 42 -5.78 -0.53 4.55
CA GLY A 42 -5.06 -0.42 3.29
C GLY A 42 -4.21 0.85 3.23
N TYR A 43 -3.12 0.80 2.47
CA TYR A 43 -2.19 1.91 2.28
C TYR A 43 -2.07 2.24 0.80
N ARG A 44 -2.21 3.52 0.45
CA ARG A 44 -2.05 3.99 -0.93
C ARG A 44 -0.82 4.86 -1.06
N VAL A 45 -0.05 4.60 -2.11
CA VAL A 45 1.17 5.34 -2.47
C VAL A 45 0.94 6.18 -3.73
N SER A 46 -0.02 5.80 -4.58
CA SER A 46 -0.43 6.57 -5.75
C SER A 46 -1.95 6.61 -5.95
N VAL A 47 -2.37 7.48 -6.88
CA VAL A 47 -3.77 7.64 -7.31
C VAL A 47 -4.29 6.47 -8.14
N GLY A 48 -3.41 5.67 -8.75
CA GLY A 48 -3.81 4.49 -9.51
C GLY A 48 -2.66 3.47 -9.61
N GLY A 49 -2.97 2.29 -10.16
CA GLY A 49 -2.03 1.18 -10.31
C GLY A 49 -2.48 -0.10 -9.60
N ALA A 50 -1.68 -1.17 -9.74
CA ALA A 50 -2.00 -2.46 -9.14
C ALA A 50 -1.86 -2.39 -7.61
N CYS A 51 -2.79 -3.04 -6.90
CA CYS A 51 -2.68 -3.25 -5.47
C CYS A 51 -2.09 -4.63 -5.16
N GLU A 52 -1.31 -4.72 -4.10
CA GLU A 52 -0.99 -6.00 -3.46
C GLU A 52 -2.23 -6.51 -2.74
N GLU A 53 -2.86 -7.54 -3.31
CA GLU A 53 -4.01 -8.21 -2.70
C GLU A 53 -3.57 -9.04 -1.50
N ARG A 54 -4.34 -8.94 -0.41
CA ARG A 54 -4.13 -9.71 0.83
C ARG A 54 -5.38 -10.52 1.22
N ASN A 55 -6.07 -11.04 0.20
CA ASN A 55 -7.27 -11.86 0.29
C ASN A 55 -6.98 -13.37 0.39
N ALA A 56 -5.72 -13.79 0.24
CA ALA A 56 -5.31 -15.19 0.30
C ALA A 56 -4.18 -15.44 1.34
N ASN A 57 -3.96 -16.72 1.65
CA ASN A 57 -2.86 -17.13 2.52
C ASN A 57 -1.49 -16.72 1.94
N VAL A 58 -1.31 -16.94 0.65
CA VAL A 58 -0.09 -16.58 -0.09
C VAL A 58 -0.30 -15.24 -0.78
N ILE A 59 0.60 -14.28 -0.53
CA ILE A 59 0.65 -13.07 -1.34
C ILE A 59 1.35 -13.44 -2.65
N PRO A 60 0.69 -13.29 -3.81
CA PRO A 60 1.34 -13.53 -5.09
C PRO A 60 2.48 -12.53 -5.28
N PRO A 61 3.57 -12.90 -5.98
CA PRO A 61 4.60 -11.95 -6.33
C PRO A 61 3.99 -10.80 -7.14
N ALA A 62 4.44 -9.58 -6.86
CA ALA A 62 4.01 -8.40 -7.59
C ALA A 62 4.33 -8.57 -9.09
N ALA A 63 3.29 -8.67 -9.92
CA ALA A 63 3.44 -8.75 -11.38
C ALA A 63 3.89 -7.41 -11.97
N ASP A 64 3.47 -6.31 -11.34
CA ASP A 64 3.72 -4.93 -11.74
C ASP A 64 4.12 -4.07 -10.53
N ALA A 65 4.40 -2.79 -10.77
CA ALA A 65 4.66 -1.83 -9.72
C ALA A 65 3.43 -1.63 -8.82
N ILE A 66 3.63 -1.72 -7.49
CA ILE A 66 2.54 -1.78 -6.51
C ILE A 66 2.20 -0.38 -6.02
N ALA A 67 1.07 0.17 -6.41
CA ALA A 67 0.63 1.50 -6.01
C ALA A 67 -0.12 1.52 -4.66
N CYS A 68 -0.56 0.36 -4.19
CA CYS A 68 -1.37 0.19 -2.99
C CYS A 68 -1.18 -1.18 -2.36
N ILE A 69 -1.41 -1.27 -1.06
CA ILE A 69 -1.41 -2.52 -0.30
C ILE A 69 -2.75 -2.62 0.39
N GLU A 70 -3.52 -3.67 0.10
CA GLU A 70 -4.86 -3.86 0.67
C GLU A 70 -4.80 -4.21 2.17
N ASN A 71 -5.94 -4.08 2.85
CA ASN A 71 -6.09 -4.67 4.18
C ASN A 71 -6.04 -6.20 4.09
N ASP A 72 -5.62 -6.85 5.17
CA ASP A 72 -5.55 -8.32 5.24
C ASP A 72 -6.94 -8.95 5.39
N SER A 73 -7.71 -8.91 4.30
CA SER A 73 -9.05 -9.50 4.23
C SER A 73 -9.01 -11.02 4.39
N PHE A 74 -7.89 -11.68 4.09
CA PHE A 74 -7.71 -13.09 4.43
C PHE A 74 -7.82 -13.34 5.94
N ARG A 75 -7.23 -12.47 6.76
CA ARG A 75 -7.32 -12.56 8.23
C ARG A 75 -8.66 -12.08 8.77
N PHE A 76 -9.23 -11.02 8.21
CA PHE A 76 -10.40 -10.32 8.77
C PHE A 76 -11.73 -10.66 8.08
N GLY A 77 -11.71 -11.55 7.08
CA GLY A 77 -12.85 -12.00 6.30
C GLY A 77 -13.14 -11.12 5.09
N ASP A 78 -13.75 -11.71 4.06
CA ASP A 78 -14.01 -11.06 2.77
C ASP A 78 -14.84 -9.78 2.89
N ASN A 79 -15.76 -9.70 3.85
CA ASN A 79 -16.57 -8.50 4.12
C ASN A 79 -15.74 -7.29 4.60
N SER A 80 -14.50 -7.52 5.05
CA SER A 80 -13.58 -6.44 5.41
C SER A 80 -12.79 -5.90 4.23
N ARG A 81 -12.88 -6.55 3.05
CA ARG A 81 -12.11 -6.16 1.87
C ARG A 81 -12.49 -4.73 1.47
N ILE A 82 -11.49 -3.88 1.34
CA ILE A 82 -11.65 -2.55 0.80
C ILE A 82 -11.51 -2.68 -0.72
N ASP A 83 -12.63 -2.88 -1.41
CA ASP A 83 -12.68 -2.89 -2.88
C ASP A 83 -12.32 -1.50 -3.41
N ASN A 84 -11.17 -1.38 -4.06
CA ASN A 84 -10.56 -0.14 -4.54
C ASN A 84 -11.56 0.88 -5.14
N PRO A 85 -12.07 1.90 -4.41
CA PRO A 85 -12.57 3.08 -5.10
C PRO A 85 -11.32 3.88 -5.49
N GLU A 86 -10.96 3.89 -6.77
CA GLU A 86 -9.95 4.84 -7.26
C GLU A 86 -10.25 6.21 -6.63
N PRO A 87 -9.27 6.85 -5.97
CA PRO A 87 -9.55 8.06 -5.21
C PRO A 87 -10.16 9.08 -6.18
N ALA A 88 -11.36 9.56 -5.89
CA ALA A 88 -12.01 10.55 -6.74
C ALA A 88 -11.12 11.79 -6.84
N THR A 89 -10.49 11.98 -7.99
CA THR A 89 -9.64 13.14 -8.29
C THR A 89 -10.47 14.25 -8.91
N ASP A 90 -11.63 14.58 -8.34
CA ASP A 90 -12.42 15.70 -8.85
C ASP A 90 -11.53 16.94 -8.88
N THR A 91 -11.29 17.44 -10.10
CA THR A 91 -10.61 18.70 -10.33
C THR A 91 -11.50 19.80 -9.77
N PHE A 92 -11.02 20.49 -8.73
CA PHE A 92 -11.68 21.65 -8.13
C PHE A 92 -12.08 22.70 -9.17
#